data_AF-A0A1F4XK21-F1
#
_entry.id   AF-A0A1F4XK21-F1
#
_cell.length_a   1.000
_cell.length_b   1.000
_cell.length_c   1.000
_cell.angle_alpha   90.00
_cell.angle_beta   90.00
_cell.angle_gamma   90.00
#
_symmetry.space_group_name_H-M   'P 1'
#
loop_
_entity.id
_entity.type
_entity.pdbx_description
1 polymer ?
#
loop_
_entity_poly.entity_id
_entity_poly.type
_entity_poly.pdbx_seq_one_letter_code
_entity_poly.pdbx_strand_id
1 'polypeptide(L)'
;MEHIAILRKSSGLLDRIVSGEKTIESRWYDAKCAPWDRIQAREKIYFKNSGDPVNVQAQVVKVLQFSDLNEVKIKSILGKYSEQIGIPGNKQRSFFQKVKNKKYCILIFLEKVIEIEPFHINKAGFGMMSAWLCVPDVRQIMLR
;
A
#
# COMPACT_ATOMS: atom_id res chain seq x y z
N MET A 1 8.03 5.50 12.90
CA MET A 1 8.67 4.83 11.75
C MET A 1 8.20 5.51 10.47
N GLU A 2 8.90 5.27 9.38
CA GLU A 2 8.50 5.68 8.03
C GLU A 2 8.47 4.47 7.10
N HIS A 3 7.66 4.58 6.05
CA HIS A 3 7.38 3.47 5.16
C HIS A 3 7.56 3.86 3.70
N ILE A 4 7.94 2.89 2.88
CA ILE A 4 7.92 3.05 1.42
C ILE A 4 7.07 1.95 0.83
N ALA A 5 5.98 2.34 0.17
CA ALA A 5 5.14 1.45 -0.61
C ALA A 5 5.57 1.49 -2.08
N ILE A 6 5.99 0.34 -2.61
CA ILE A 6 6.39 0.20 -4.02
C ILE A 6 5.18 -0.37 -4.77
N LEU A 7 4.76 0.36 -5.80
CA LEU A 7 3.60 0.07 -6.63
C LEU A 7 4.04 -0.42 -8.00
N ARG A 8 3.18 -1.22 -8.65
CA ARG A 8 3.42 -1.66 -10.01
C ARG A 8 3.06 -0.53 -10.97
N LYS A 9 4.02 -0.04 -11.75
CA LYS A 9 3.83 1.08 -12.69
C LYS A 9 2.62 0.90 -13.62
N SER A 10 2.49 -0.28 -14.23
CA SER A 10 1.40 -0.60 -15.16
C SER A 10 -0.01 -0.68 -14.53
N SER A 11 -0.15 -0.46 -13.21
CA SER A 11 -1.43 -0.50 -12.52
C SER A 11 -2.11 0.86 -12.40
N GLY A 12 -1.39 1.97 -12.59
CA GLY A 12 -1.91 3.34 -12.40
C GLY A 12 -2.33 3.64 -10.96
N LEU A 13 -1.91 2.83 -9.98
CA LEU A 13 -2.35 3.00 -8.58
C LEU A 13 -1.80 4.27 -7.94
N LEU A 14 -0.57 4.67 -8.28
CA LEU A 14 0.03 5.88 -7.73
C LEU A 14 -0.76 7.13 -8.17
N ASP A 15 -1.09 7.20 -9.46
CA ASP A 15 -1.86 8.31 -10.04
C ASP A 15 -3.23 8.46 -9.35
N ARG A 16 -3.86 7.33 -9.00
CA ARG A 16 -5.13 7.31 -8.25
C ARG A 16 -5.00 7.75 -6.80
N ILE A 17 -3.85 7.50 -6.17
CA ILE A 17 -3.56 8.01 -4.83
C ILE A 17 -3.40 9.53 -4.91
N VAL A 18 -2.62 10.02 -5.89
CA VAL A 18 -2.40 11.45 -6.11
C VAL A 18 -3.69 12.19 -6.45
N SER A 19 -4.56 11.62 -7.29
CA SER A 19 -5.84 12.22 -7.65
C SER A 19 -6.90 12.18 -6.53
N GLY A 20 -6.67 11.40 -5.48
CA GLY A 20 -7.64 11.17 -4.40
C GLY A 20 -8.72 10.12 -4.72
N GLU A 21 -8.73 9.51 -5.90
CA GLU A 21 -9.63 8.39 -6.23
C GLU A 21 -9.39 7.20 -5.27
N LYS A 22 -8.12 6.96 -4.92
CA LYS A 22 -7.69 5.88 -4.01
C LYS A 22 -7.21 6.46 -2.69
N THR A 23 -8.03 6.34 -1.65
CA THR A 23 -7.75 6.81 -0.30
C THR A 23 -7.35 5.70 0.67
N ILE A 24 -7.39 4.44 0.25
CA ILE A 24 -6.93 3.28 1.02
C ILE A 24 -5.87 2.52 0.21
N GLU A 25 -4.66 2.39 0.75
CA GLU A 25 -3.71 1.40 0.24
C GLU A 25 -4.00 0.03 0.85
N SER A 26 -4.26 -0.96 0.00
CA SER A 26 -4.60 -2.32 0.42
C SER A 26 -3.50 -3.28 0.03
N ARG A 27 -3.13 -4.21 0.93
CA ARG A 27 -2.25 -5.33 0.59
C ARG A 27 -2.87 -6.64 1.04
N TRP A 28 -2.70 -7.67 0.22
CA TRP A 28 -3.33 -8.98 0.38
C TRP A 28 -2.27 -10.05 0.30
N TYR A 29 -2.18 -10.92 1.30
CA TYR A 29 -1.04 -11.81 1.49
C TYR A 29 -1.43 -13.25 1.81
N ASP A 30 -0.57 -14.19 1.43
CA ASP A 30 -0.64 -15.59 1.87
C ASP A 30 0.03 -15.80 3.23
N ALA A 31 1.04 -14.98 3.55
CA ALA A 31 1.76 -14.96 4.82
C ALA A 31 1.92 -13.51 5.32
N LYS A 32 1.98 -13.31 6.63
CA LYS A 32 2.21 -11.98 7.21
C LYS A 32 3.61 -11.48 6.81
N CYS A 33 3.68 -10.29 6.25
CA CYS A 33 4.92 -9.58 5.94
C CYS A 33 4.71 -8.07 6.07
N ALA A 34 5.79 -7.28 5.95
CA ALA A 34 5.70 -5.83 6.04
C ALA A 34 4.61 -5.28 5.08
N PRO A 35 3.70 -4.41 5.56
CA PRO A 35 3.76 -3.67 6.81
C PRO A 35 2.97 -4.26 8.00
N TRP A 36 2.56 -5.53 7.96
CA TRP A 36 1.82 -6.17 9.06
C TRP A 36 2.50 -5.94 10.42
N ASP A 37 1.72 -5.52 11.42
CA ASP A 37 2.12 -5.11 12.79
C ASP A 37 3.24 -4.05 12.90
N ARG A 38 3.63 -3.41 11.79
CA ARG A 38 4.74 -2.44 11.75
C ARG A 38 4.35 -1.01 11.39
N ILE A 39 3.17 -0.83 10.81
CA ILE A 39 2.63 0.49 10.44
C ILE A 39 1.53 0.92 11.40
N GLN A 40 1.56 2.18 11.79
CA GLN A 40 0.63 2.77 12.76
C GLN A 40 0.01 4.07 12.24
N ALA A 41 -1.08 4.49 12.88
CA ALA A 41 -1.67 5.79 12.63
C ALA A 41 -0.66 6.92 12.92
N ARG A 42 -0.82 8.04 12.20
CA ARG A 42 0.02 9.24 12.22
C ARG A 42 1.41 9.09 11.60
N GLU A 43 1.85 7.89 11.24
CA GLU A 43 3.11 7.65 10.53
C GLU A 43 3.02 8.09 9.06
N LYS A 44 4.18 8.18 8.40
CA LYS A 44 4.29 8.58 6.99
C LYS A 44 4.51 7.38 6.08
N ILE A 45 3.89 7.42 4.92
CA ILE A 45 4.19 6.53 3.80
C ILE A 45 4.67 7.37 2.63
N TYR A 46 5.77 6.93 2.05
CA TYR A 46 6.30 7.37 0.78
C TYR A 46 5.92 6.36 -0.31
N PHE A 47 5.61 6.84 -1.51
CA PHE A 47 5.24 5.99 -2.62
C PHE A 47 6.19 6.17 -3.80
N LYS A 48 6.41 5.06 -4.50
CA LYS A 48 7.06 5.02 -5.80
C LYS A 48 6.45 3.93 -6.66
N ASN A 49 6.52 4.10 -7.97
CA ASN A 49 6.42 2.99 -8.88
C ASN A 49 7.75 2.20 -8.91
N SER A 50 7.67 0.90 -9.18
CA SER A 50 8.87 0.08 -9.38
C SER A 50 9.71 0.65 -10.53
N GLY A 51 11.01 0.84 -10.29
CA GLY A 51 11.94 1.47 -11.23
C GLY A 51 12.05 2.99 -11.11
N ASP A 52 11.00 3.67 -10.63
CA ASP A 52 10.94 5.13 -10.55
C ASP A 52 11.45 5.65 -9.19
N PRO A 53 11.82 6.94 -9.05
CA PRO A 53 12.11 7.53 -7.74
C PRO A 53 10.86 7.57 -6.83
N VAL A 54 11.09 7.78 -5.54
CA VAL A 54 10.05 8.18 -4.59
C VAL A 54 9.68 9.62 -4.87
N ASN A 55 8.38 9.91 -5.05
CA ASN A 55 7.90 11.24 -5.43
C ASN A 55 6.56 11.64 -4.80
N VAL A 56 5.97 10.77 -3.97
CA VAL A 56 4.68 11.05 -3.29
C VAL A 56 4.79 10.67 -1.83
N GLN A 57 4.19 11.47 -0.96
CA GLN A 57 4.07 11.21 0.48
C GLN A 57 2.60 11.28 0.90
N ALA A 58 2.20 10.47 1.88
CA ALA A 58 0.93 10.59 2.58
C ALA A 58 1.09 10.31 4.08
N GLN A 59 0.10 10.72 4.87
CA GLN A 59 -0.01 10.38 6.29
C GLN A 59 -1.01 9.23 6.50
N VAL A 60 -0.71 8.34 7.43
CA VAL A 60 -1.61 7.24 7.83
C VAL A 60 -2.67 7.76 8.79
N VAL A 61 -3.93 7.62 8.44
CA VAL A 61 -5.07 7.95 9.32
C VAL A 61 -5.31 6.83 10.33
N LYS A 62 -5.46 5.61 9.81
CA LYS A 62 -5.70 4.40 10.58
C LYS A 62 -5.32 3.17 9.77
N VAL A 63 -5.15 2.06 10.47
CA VAL A 63 -4.77 0.77 9.90
C VAL A 63 -5.79 -0.27 10.35
N LEU A 64 -6.34 -1.02 9.40
CA LEU A 64 -7.16 -2.21 9.69
C LEU A 64 -6.42 -3.44 9.19
N GLN A 65 -6.37 -4.48 10.01
CA GLN A 65 -5.76 -5.75 9.67
C GLN A 65 -6.77 -6.87 9.83
N PHE A 66 -6.80 -7.76 8.84
CA PHE A 66 -7.73 -8.89 8.78
C PHE A 66 -6.92 -10.17 8.60
N SER A 67 -7.07 -11.11 9.51
CA SER A 67 -6.54 -12.47 9.40
C SER A 67 -7.65 -13.48 9.10
N ASP A 68 -7.22 -14.70 8.76
CA ASP A 68 -8.10 -15.85 8.55
C ASP A 68 -9.19 -15.52 7.54
N LEU A 69 -8.76 -14.87 6.45
CA LEU A 69 -9.65 -14.49 5.37
C LEU A 69 -10.26 -15.73 4.73
N ASN A 70 -11.56 -15.62 4.51
CA ASN A 70 -12.36 -16.53 3.70
C ASN A 70 -13.18 -15.70 2.71
N GLU A 71 -13.87 -16.36 1.78
CA GLU A 71 -14.63 -15.64 0.76
C GLU A 71 -15.67 -14.66 1.34
N VAL A 72 -16.29 -15.00 2.48
CA VAL A 72 -17.29 -14.14 3.14
C VAL A 72 -16.64 -12.85 3.66
N LYS A 73 -15.52 -12.97 4.40
CA LYS A 73 -14.76 -11.81 4.89
C LYS A 73 -14.25 -10.95 3.74
N ILE A 74 -13.75 -11.57 2.67
CA ILE A 74 -13.24 -10.84 1.50
C ILE A 74 -14.37 -10.08 0.82
N LYS A 75 -15.53 -10.72 0.59
CA LYS A 75 -16.72 -10.04 0.03
C LYS A 75 -17.18 -8.88 0.91
N SER A 76 -17.16 -9.04 2.23
CA SER A 76 -17.48 -7.97 3.18
C SER A 76 -16.49 -6.79 3.09
N ILE A 77 -15.18 -7.07 3.04
CA ILE A 77 -14.14 -6.05 2.88
C ILE A 77 -14.33 -5.31 1.55
N LEU A 78 -14.53 -6.03 0.45
CA LEU A 78 -14.72 -5.42 -0.86
C LEU A 78 -16.02 -4.61 -0.94
N GLY A 79 -17.13 -5.13 -0.42
CA GLY A 79 -18.40 -4.40 -0.38
C GLY A 79 -18.32 -3.10 0.42
N LYS A 80 -17.48 -3.06 1.46
CA LYS A 80 -17.30 -1.87 2.30
C LYS A 80 -16.26 -0.88 1.78
N TYR A 81 -15.18 -1.37 1.17
CA TYR A 81 -13.98 -0.56 0.92
C TYR A 81 -13.49 -0.53 -0.53
N SER A 82 -14.12 -1.24 -1.47
CA SER A 82 -13.57 -1.38 -2.83
C SER A 82 -13.34 -0.05 -3.53
N GLU A 83 -14.25 0.90 -3.38
CA GLU A 83 -14.17 2.21 -4.03
C GLU A 83 -12.95 2.98 -3.53
N GLN A 84 -12.78 3.09 -2.20
CA GLN A 84 -11.64 3.76 -1.60
C GLN A 84 -10.30 3.03 -1.85
N ILE A 85 -10.33 1.71 -2.09
CA ILE A 85 -9.16 0.93 -2.52
C ILE A 85 -8.80 1.23 -3.99
N GLY A 86 -9.67 1.89 -4.75
CA GLY A 86 -9.51 2.20 -6.17
C GLY A 86 -9.94 1.04 -7.07
N ILE A 87 -10.90 0.22 -6.64
CA ILE A 87 -11.47 -0.89 -7.41
C ILE A 87 -12.89 -0.49 -7.84
N PRO A 88 -13.09 -0.04 -9.09
CA PRO A 88 -14.41 0.32 -9.58
C PRO A 88 -15.34 -0.89 -9.58
N GLY A 89 -16.66 -0.65 -9.47
CA GLY A 89 -17.67 -1.70 -9.32
C GLY A 89 -17.57 -2.83 -10.36
N ASN A 90 -17.35 -2.47 -11.62
CA ASN A 90 -17.17 -3.43 -12.72
C ASN A 90 -15.90 -4.31 -12.62
N LYS A 91 -14.93 -3.94 -11.78
CA LYS A 91 -13.70 -4.71 -11.53
C LYS A 91 -13.70 -5.49 -10.22
N GLN A 92 -14.73 -5.33 -9.36
CA GLN A 92 -14.78 -6.03 -8.07
C GLN A 92 -14.74 -7.56 -8.24
N ARG A 93 -15.50 -8.11 -9.20
CA ARG A 93 -15.52 -9.56 -9.45
C ARG A 93 -14.15 -10.11 -9.85
N SER A 94 -13.46 -9.44 -10.76
CA SER A 94 -12.13 -9.87 -11.21
C SER A 94 -11.07 -9.68 -10.13
N PHE A 95 -11.18 -8.63 -9.31
CA PHE A 95 -10.34 -8.44 -8.15
C PHE A 95 -10.55 -9.53 -7.09
N PHE A 96 -11.81 -9.85 -6.76
CA PHE A 96 -12.16 -10.94 -5.86
C PHE A 96 -11.49 -12.25 -6.27
N GLN A 97 -11.53 -12.62 -7.56
CA GLN A 97 -10.86 -13.83 -8.04
C GLN A 97 -9.34 -13.82 -7.81
N LYS A 98 -8.69 -12.65 -7.82
CA LYS A 98 -7.25 -12.53 -7.53
C LYS A 98 -6.92 -12.68 -6.05
N VAL A 99 -7.83 -12.29 -5.16
CA VAL A 99 -7.57 -12.25 -3.71
C VAL A 99 -8.30 -13.31 -2.90
N LYS A 100 -9.24 -14.07 -3.49
CA LYS A 100 -10.11 -15.03 -2.77
C LYS A 100 -9.39 -16.07 -1.93
N ASN A 101 -8.14 -16.40 -2.27
CA ASN A 101 -7.32 -17.38 -1.57
C ASN A 101 -6.29 -16.75 -0.61
N LYS A 102 -6.23 -15.41 -0.52
CA LYS A 102 -5.33 -14.72 0.41
C LYS A 102 -5.80 -14.92 1.84
N LYS A 103 -4.87 -15.06 2.77
CA LYS A 103 -5.12 -15.32 4.20
C LYS A 103 -5.17 -14.04 5.03
N TYR A 104 -4.50 -12.99 4.55
CA TYR A 104 -4.35 -11.73 5.28
C TYR A 104 -4.66 -10.53 4.37
N CYS A 105 -5.25 -9.49 4.95
CA CYS A 105 -5.41 -8.19 4.31
C CYS A 105 -5.06 -7.08 5.30
N ILE A 106 -4.33 -6.07 4.84
CA ILE A 106 -4.17 -4.80 5.54
C ILE A 106 -4.75 -3.69 4.69
N LEU A 107 -5.53 -2.81 5.33
CA LEU A 107 -6.06 -1.59 4.76
C LEU A 107 -5.45 -0.40 5.50
N ILE A 108 -4.79 0.48 4.75
CA ILE A 108 -4.10 1.64 5.28
C ILE A 108 -4.77 2.88 4.71
N PHE A 109 -5.41 3.64 5.59
CA PHE A 109 -6.16 4.84 5.22
C PHE A 109 -5.19 6.01 5.10
N LEU A 110 -5.27 6.72 3.98
CA LEU A 110 -4.34 7.78 3.60
C LEU A 110 -5.02 9.14 3.72
N GLU A 111 -4.28 10.13 4.21
CA GLU A 111 -4.63 11.55 4.15
C GLU A 111 -3.41 12.39 3.77
N LYS A 112 -3.63 13.68 3.45
CA LYS A 112 -2.56 14.65 3.16
C LYS A 112 -1.56 14.11 2.12
N VAL A 113 -2.11 13.55 1.05
CA VAL A 113 -1.32 13.11 -0.09
C VAL A 113 -0.73 14.34 -0.77
N ILE A 114 0.59 14.36 -0.91
CA ILE A 114 1.32 15.43 -1.57
C ILE A 114 2.40 14.83 -2.49
N GLU A 115 2.63 15.49 -3.62
CA GLU A 115 3.85 15.29 -4.40
C GLU A 115 5.02 15.95 -3.67
N ILE A 116 6.20 15.33 -3.79
CA ILE A 116 7.44 15.79 -3.15
C ILE A 116 8.59 15.74 -4.15
N GLU A 117 9.67 16.47 -3.85
CA GLU A 117 10.92 16.39 -4.62
C GLU A 117 11.38 14.94 -4.75
N PRO A 118 11.56 14.43 -5.99
CA PRO A 118 11.89 13.03 -6.20
C PRO A 118 13.25 12.64 -5.61
N PHE A 119 13.33 11.46 -5.00
CA PHE A 119 14.60 10.89 -4.54
C PHE A 119 14.69 9.38 -4.78
N HIS A 120 15.92 8.90 -4.96
CA HIS A 120 16.21 7.48 -5.07
C HIS A 120 16.51 6.87 -3.70
N ILE A 121 16.34 5.54 -3.60
CA ILE A 121 16.57 4.80 -2.36
C ILE A 121 17.50 3.61 -2.59
N ASN A 122 18.33 3.31 -1.60
CA ASN A 122 19.07 2.07 -1.50
C ASN A 122 18.18 0.97 -0.91
N LYS A 123 17.91 -0.08 -1.68
CA LYS A 123 17.13 -1.26 -1.25
C LYS A 123 17.98 -2.40 -0.69
N ALA A 124 19.29 -2.24 -0.56
CA ALA A 124 20.16 -3.27 -0.01
C ALA A 124 19.68 -3.70 1.39
N GLY A 125 19.67 -5.01 1.66
CA GLY A 125 19.23 -5.58 2.94
C GLY A 125 17.72 -5.79 3.11
N PHE A 126 16.87 -5.27 2.20
CA PHE A 126 15.41 -5.45 2.29
C PHE A 126 14.87 -6.63 1.48
N GLY A 127 15.69 -7.25 0.63
CA GLY A 127 15.29 -8.30 -0.30
C GLY A 127 14.80 -7.77 -1.65
N MET A 128 15.19 -8.45 -2.74
CA MET A 128 14.96 -7.97 -4.12
C MET A 128 13.47 -7.77 -4.44
N MET A 129 12.62 -8.66 -3.92
CA MET A 129 11.17 -8.68 -4.20
C MET A 129 10.32 -7.89 -3.21
N SER A 130 10.95 -7.12 -2.31
CA SER A 130 10.20 -6.36 -1.31
C SER A 130 9.44 -5.20 -1.94
N ALA A 131 8.12 -5.26 -1.78
CA ALA A 131 7.16 -4.25 -2.23
C ALA A 131 6.77 -3.26 -1.12
N TRP A 132 7.29 -3.46 0.09
CA TRP A 132 7.12 -2.58 1.24
C TRP A 132 8.42 -2.50 2.06
N LEU A 133 8.83 -1.28 2.41
CA LEU A 133 9.98 -1.04 3.28
C LEU A 133 9.50 -0.34 4.55
N CYS A 134 10.09 -0.71 5.68
CA CYS A 134 9.86 -0.08 6.98
C CYS A 134 11.22 0.37 7.50
N VAL A 135 11.38 1.66 7.73
CA VAL A 135 12.63 2.28 8.17
C VAL A 135 12.36 3.23 9.34
N PRO A 136 13.33 3.44 10.25
CA PRO A 136 13.19 4.47 11.27
C PRO A 136 12.99 5.87 10.65
N ASP A 137 13.74 6.13 9.58
CA ASP A 137 13.79 7.40 8.85
C ASP A 137 14.21 7.15 7.39
N VAL A 138 13.46 7.68 6.43
CA VAL A 138 13.71 7.49 5.00
C VAL A 138 15.06 8.05 4.55
N ARG A 139 15.58 9.07 5.25
CA ARG A 139 16.88 9.70 4.94
C ARG A 139 18.05 8.73 5.08
N GLN A 140 17.91 7.67 5.88
CA GLN A 140 18.94 6.65 6.07
C GLN A 140 19.17 5.78 4.83
N ILE A 141 18.17 5.70 3.96
CA ILE A 141 18.24 4.90 2.74
C ILE A 141 18.12 5.75 1.48
N MET A 142 18.02 7.08 1.61
CA MET A 142 18.01 8.00 0.48
C MET A 142 19.40 8.01 -0.18
N LEU A 143 19.42 7.88 -1.51
CA LEU A 143 20.64 8.12 -2.29
C LEU A 143 20.76 9.62 -2.54
N ARG A 144 21.95 10.16 -2.28
CA ARG A 144 22.31 11.53 -2.62
C ARG A 144 22.69 11.63 -4.09
#